data_AF-A0A379SGP1-F1
#
_entry.id   AF-A0A379SGP1-F1
#
_cell.length_a   1.000
_cell.length_b   1.000
_cell.length_c   1.000
_cell.angle_alpha   90.00
_cell.angle_beta   90.00
_cell.angle_gamma   90.00
#
_symmetry.space_group_name_H-M   'P 1'
#
loop_
_entity.id
_entity.type
_entity.pdbx_description
1 polymer ?
#
loop_
_entity_poly.entity_id
_entity_poly.type
_entity_poly.pdbx_seq_one_letter_code
_entity_poly.pdbx_strand_id
1 'polypeptide(L)'
;MNILLEELPHQEQALAAILASFTGIDHAQVDHNHYANPLINGRYDDKANIDVKMETGTGKTYVYTRLMYELHQKYGLFKFVLVVPTPAIKEGARNFITSDYADSIFHSSTKIRGWNFAPSTPVILK
;
A
#
# COMPACT_ATOMS: atom_id res chain seq x y z
N MET A 1 -9.72 -3.78 21.75
CA MET A 1 -10.02 -5.12 21.21
C MET A 1 -8.85 -5.48 20.31
N ASN A 2 -7.94 -6.35 20.77
CA ASN A 2 -6.78 -6.76 19.96
C ASN A 2 -7.24 -7.76 18.91
N ILE A 3 -7.36 -7.30 17.67
CA ILE A 3 -7.62 -8.18 16.54
C ILE A 3 -6.25 -8.77 16.16
N LEU A 4 -5.94 -9.95 16.67
CA LEU A 4 -4.83 -10.76 16.17
C LEU A 4 -5.27 -11.32 14.82
N LEU A 5 -4.98 -10.58 13.75
CA LEU A 5 -5.18 -11.06 12.39
C LEU A 5 -4.03 -12.02 12.07
N GLU A 6 -4.33 -13.32 12.00
CA GLU A 6 -3.41 -14.30 11.42
C GLU A 6 -3.13 -13.89 9.97
N GLU A 7 -1.86 -13.86 9.57
CA GLU A 7 -1.49 -13.63 8.17
C GLU A 7 -1.98 -14.83 7.35
N LEU A 8 -2.99 -14.59 6.50
CA LEU A 8 -3.60 -15.67 5.72
C LEU A 8 -2.78 -15.90 4.45
N PRO A 9 -2.48 -17.16 4.07
CA PRO A 9 -1.62 -17.46 2.92
C PRO A 9 -2.07 -16.81 1.60
N HIS A 10 -3.38 -16.71 1.37
CA HIS A 10 -3.91 -16.08 0.16
C HIS A 10 -3.68 -14.57 0.12
N GLN A 11 -3.52 -13.90 1.26
CA GLN A 11 -3.21 -12.48 1.33
C GLN A 11 -1.75 -12.23 0.94
N GLU A 12 -0.83 -13.07 1.42
CA GLU A 12 0.58 -13.03 1.02
C GLU A 12 0.74 -13.34 -0.47
N GLN A 13 0.03 -14.35 -0.98
CA GLN A 13 0.04 -14.69 -2.41
C GLN A 13 -0.46 -13.52 -3.28
N ALA A 14 -1.54 -12.86 -2.87
CA ALA A 14 -2.05 -11.69 -3.57
C ALA A 14 -1.01 -10.55 -3.57
N LEU A 15 -0.40 -10.24 -2.42
CA LEU A 15 0.67 -9.26 -2.31
C LEU A 15 1.86 -9.59 -3.21
N ALA A 16 2.34 -10.83 -3.16
CA ALA A 16 3.47 -11.29 -3.96
C ALA A 16 3.17 -11.19 -5.46
N ALA A 17 1.96 -11.56 -5.89
CA ALA A 17 1.53 -11.44 -7.28
C ALA A 17 1.48 -9.99 -7.76
N ILE A 18 0.98 -9.08 -6.94
CA ILE A 18 0.95 -7.64 -7.25
C ILE A 18 2.37 -7.09 -7.36
N LEU A 19 3.23 -7.37 -6.38
CA LEU A 19 4.61 -6.89 -6.38
C LEU A 19 5.44 -7.47 -7.53
N ALA A 20 5.21 -8.73 -7.93
CA ALA A 20 5.86 -9.34 -9.08
C ALA A 20 5.41 -8.72 -10.41
N SER A 21 4.17 -8.23 -10.47
CA SER A 21 3.62 -7.56 -11.66
C SER A 21 3.99 -6.07 -11.71
N PHE A 22 4.50 -5.50 -10.61
CA PHE A 22 4.87 -4.10 -10.55
C PHE A 22 6.15 -3.83 -11.35
N THR A 23 6.06 -2.90 -12.29
CA THR A 23 7.11 -2.55 -13.26
C THR A 23 8.30 -1.82 -12.65
N GLY A 24 8.21 -1.38 -11.39
CA GLY A 24 9.27 -0.68 -10.67
C GLY A 24 9.33 0.82 -10.97
N ILE A 25 10.43 1.44 -10.55
CA ILE A 25 10.65 2.88 -10.64
C ILE A 25 11.56 3.24 -11.81
N ASP A 26 11.23 4.35 -12.48
CA ASP A 26 12.06 4.99 -13.49
C ASP A 26 13.16 5.81 -12.79
N HIS A 27 14.38 5.28 -12.77
CA HIS A 27 15.55 5.94 -12.20
C HIS A 27 16.26 6.89 -13.19
N ALA A 28 15.81 6.97 -14.44
CA ALA A 28 16.47 7.79 -15.46
C ALA A 28 16.14 9.29 -15.29
N GLN A 29 15.01 9.61 -14.64
CA GLN A 29 14.67 10.99 -14.28
C GLN A 29 14.87 11.22 -12.79
N VAL A 30 15.98 11.87 -12.45
CA VAL A 30 16.25 12.37 -11.10
C VAL A 30 15.46 13.67 -10.91
N ASP A 31 14.13 13.57 -10.82
CA ASP A 31 13.31 14.71 -10.46
C ASP A 31 13.46 14.96 -8.94
N HIS A 32 14.16 16.02 -8.55
CA HIS A 32 14.45 16.36 -7.16
C HIS A 32 13.24 16.97 -6.41
N ASN A 33 12.02 16.60 -6.78
CA ASN A 33 10.82 17.09 -6.13
C ASN A 33 10.49 16.24 -4.91
N HIS A 34 10.87 16.75 -3.72
CA HIS A 34 10.57 16.13 -2.43
C HIS A 34 9.06 15.99 -2.14
N TYR A 35 8.20 16.65 -2.92
CA TYR A 35 6.75 16.56 -2.79
C TYR A 35 6.12 15.62 -3.82
N ALA A 36 6.87 14.91 -4.66
CA ALA A 36 6.33 13.97 -5.63
C ALA A 36 6.85 12.56 -5.38
N ASN A 37 6.01 11.55 -5.69
CA ASN A 37 6.50 10.19 -5.77
C ASN A 37 7.50 10.06 -6.93
N PRO A 38 8.46 9.13 -6.83
CA PRO A 38 9.24 8.74 -7.99
C PRO A 38 8.35 8.20 -9.11
N LEU A 39 8.84 8.35 -10.34
CA LEU A 39 8.10 7.98 -11.55
C LEU A 39 8.08 6.45 -11.70
N ILE A 40 6.96 5.89 -12.14
CA ILE A 40 6.77 4.45 -12.31
C ILE A 40 7.06 4.07 -13.76
N ASN A 41 7.74 2.93 -13.98
CA ASN A 41 7.97 2.38 -15.32
C ASN A 41 6.64 2.00 -15.98
N GLY A 42 6.48 2.27 -17.28
CA GLY A 42 5.20 2.01 -17.95
C GLY A 42 4.08 2.97 -17.56
N ARG A 43 4.40 4.12 -16.92
CA ARG A 43 3.45 5.24 -16.84
C ARG A 43 2.88 5.55 -18.22
N TYR A 44 1.56 5.71 -18.30
CA TYR A 44 0.80 5.91 -19.54
C TYR A 44 0.65 4.68 -20.47
N ASP A 45 1.12 3.49 -20.06
CA ASP A 45 0.81 2.24 -20.74
C ASP A 45 -0.30 1.50 -19.98
N ASP A 46 -1.46 1.31 -20.63
CA ASP A 46 -2.58 0.59 -20.04
C ASP A 46 -2.25 -0.86 -19.66
N LYS A 47 -1.21 -1.45 -20.28
CA LYS A 47 -0.72 -2.79 -19.94
C LYS A 47 -0.02 -2.85 -18.59
N ALA A 48 0.38 -1.70 -18.03
CA ALA A 48 0.95 -1.62 -16.70
C ALA A 48 -0.11 -1.62 -15.59
N ASN A 49 -1.40 -1.55 -15.95
CA ASN A 49 -2.49 -1.66 -14.98
C ASN A 49 -2.55 -3.08 -14.39
N ILE A 50 -2.68 -3.17 -13.07
CA ILE A 50 -2.74 -4.45 -12.34
C ILE A 50 -4.17 -4.67 -11.83
N ASP A 51 -4.81 -5.72 -12.33
CA ASP A 51 -6.12 -6.15 -11.86
C ASP A 51 -5.99 -7.23 -10.79
N VAL A 52 -6.63 -7.02 -9.64
CA VAL A 52 -6.64 -7.97 -8.53
C VAL A 52 -8.08 -8.39 -8.24
N LYS A 53 -8.35 -9.70 -8.38
CA LYS A 53 -9.65 -10.28 -8.07
C LYS A 53 -9.59 -10.96 -6.71
N MET A 54 -10.44 -10.52 -5.79
CA MET A 54 -10.55 -11.08 -4.44
C MET A 54 -12.03 -11.18 -4.05
N GLU A 55 -12.40 -12.32 -3.48
CA GLU A 55 -13.77 -12.56 -3.02
C GLU A 55 -14.10 -11.70 -1.79
N THR A 56 -15.37 -11.41 -1.56
CA THR A 56 -15.82 -10.73 -0.35
C THR A 56 -15.41 -11.50 0.92
N GLY A 57 -15.05 -10.79 1.99
CA GLY A 57 -14.57 -11.42 3.23
C GLY A 57 -13.11 -11.92 3.22
N THR A 58 -12.38 -11.87 2.11
CA THR A 58 -10.98 -12.40 2.04
C THR A 58 -9.89 -11.43 2.49
N GLY A 59 -10.24 -10.20 2.85
CA GLY A 59 -9.29 -9.21 3.38
C GLY A 59 -8.65 -8.30 2.32
N LYS A 60 -9.34 -8.01 1.21
CA LYS A 60 -8.87 -7.03 0.20
C LYS A 60 -8.43 -5.67 0.79
N THR A 61 -9.06 -5.22 1.87
CA THR A 61 -8.68 -4.01 2.61
C THR A 61 -7.30 -4.12 3.24
N TYR A 62 -7.01 -5.25 3.87
CA TYR A 62 -5.69 -5.52 4.41
C TYR A 62 -4.62 -5.58 3.31
N VAL A 63 -4.91 -6.26 2.20
CA VAL A 63 -3.97 -6.42 1.09
C VAL A 63 -3.56 -5.07 0.50
N TYR A 64 -4.49 -4.16 0.19
CA TYR A 64 -4.09 -2.85 -0.34
C TYR A 64 -3.35 -2.00 0.69
N THR A 65 -3.66 -2.11 1.99
CA THR A 65 -2.96 -1.35 3.03
C THR A 65 -1.52 -1.82 3.18
N ARG A 66 -1.31 -3.14 3.22
CA ARG A 66 0.03 -3.74 3.29
C ARG A 66 0.80 -3.53 1.98
N LEU A 67 0.11 -3.50 0.83
CA LEU A 67 0.74 -3.14 -0.46
C LEU A 67 1.29 -1.71 -0.45
N MET A 68 0.51 -0.72 0.01
CA MET A 68 0.99 0.66 0.13
C MET A 68 2.25 0.74 1.01
N TYR A 69 2.29 -0.03 2.09
CA TYR A 69 3.47 -0.14 2.95
C TYR A 69 4.68 -0.75 2.21
N GLU A 70 4.51 -1.90 1.56
CA GLU A 70 5.58 -2.56 0.80
C GLU A 70 6.15 -1.68 -0.32
N LEU A 71 5.26 -0.96 -1.02
CA LEU A 71 5.65 -0.03 -2.07
C LEU A 71 6.41 1.18 -1.52
N HIS A 72 6.05 1.67 -0.33
CA HIS A 72 6.81 2.71 0.35
C HIS A 72 8.20 2.23 0.74
N GLN A 73 8.31 1.05 1.37
CA GLN A 73 9.59 0.50 1.81
C GLN A 73 10.53 0.16 0.65
N LYS A 74 10.02 -0.48 -0.41
CA LYS A 74 10.84 -0.96 -1.53
C LYS A 74 11.16 0.11 -2.56
N TYR A 75 10.24 1.04 -2.80
CA TYR A 75 10.31 1.97 -3.92
C TYR A 75 10.20 3.45 -3.52
N GLY A 76 10.02 3.75 -2.23
CA GLY A 76 9.89 5.13 -1.75
C GLY A 76 8.59 5.82 -2.19
N LEU A 77 7.54 5.08 -2.53
CA LEU A 77 6.23 5.64 -2.87
C LEU A 77 5.49 6.06 -1.60
N PHE A 78 5.10 7.33 -1.49
CA PHE A 78 4.52 7.90 -0.26
C PHE A 78 3.19 8.63 -0.46
N LYS A 79 2.74 8.81 -1.70
CA LYS A 79 1.41 9.35 -2.02
C LYS A 79 0.57 8.32 -2.74
N PHE A 80 -0.58 7.99 -2.17
CA PHE A 80 -1.53 7.03 -2.73
C PHE A 80 -2.93 7.65 -2.82
N VAL A 81 -3.66 7.29 -3.87
CA VAL A 81 -5.06 7.69 -4.05
C VAL A 81 -5.91 6.44 -4.06
N LEU A 82 -6.78 6.29 -3.05
CA LEU A 82 -7.78 5.22 -3.01
C LEU A 82 -9.12 5.79 -3.44
N VAL A 83 -9.66 5.26 -4.54
CA VAL A 83 -10.97 5.63 -5.08
C VAL A 83 -11.98 4.57 -4.69
N VAL A 84 -13.10 5.00 -4.10
CA VAL A 84 -14.14 4.09 -3.59
C VAL A 84 -15.53 4.53 -4.08
N PRO A 85 -16.46 3.60 -4.34
CA PRO A 85 -17.75 3.94 -4.96
C PRO A 85 -18.76 4.54 -4.00
N THR A 86 -18.60 4.36 -2.67
CA THR A 86 -19.57 4.83 -1.68
C THR A 86 -18.90 5.45 -0.44
N PRO A 87 -19.57 6.43 0.22
CA PRO A 87 -19.08 7.02 1.46
C PRO A 87 -18.88 6.00 2.60
N ALA A 88 -19.73 4.99 2.71
CA ALA A 88 -19.59 3.96 3.73
C ALA A 88 -18.28 3.15 3.58
N ILE A 89 -17.90 2.83 2.33
CA ILE A 89 -16.63 2.16 2.04
C ILE A 89 -15.46 3.11 2.33
N LYS A 90 -15.61 4.41 2.04
CA LYS A 90 -14.61 5.44 2.37
C LYS A 90 -14.29 5.48 3.86
N GLU A 91 -15.32 5.55 4.70
CA GLU A 91 -15.15 5.58 6.16
C GLU A 91 -14.60 4.25 6.69
N GLY A 92 -15.06 3.12 6.16
CA GLY A 92 -14.52 1.80 6.53
C GLY A 92 -13.03 1.66 6.19
N ALA A 93 -12.63 2.09 4.99
CA ALA A 93 -11.22 2.10 4.58
C ALA A 93 -10.39 3.06 5.42
N ARG A 94 -10.90 4.28 5.67
CA ARG A 94 -10.25 5.29 6.50
C ARG A 94 -9.98 4.75 7.90
N ASN A 95 -11.02 4.24 8.57
CA ASN A 95 -10.91 3.71 9.92
C ASN A 95 -9.94 2.53 10.01
N PHE A 96 -9.89 1.68 8.98
CA PHE A 96 -8.95 0.57 8.94
C PHE A 96 -7.50 1.06 8.80
N ILE A 97 -7.24 1.97 7.86
CA ILE A 97 -5.89 2.51 7.59
C ILE A 97 -5.36 3.30 8.79
N THR A 98 -6.21 4.01 9.52
CA THR A 98 -5.81 4.81 10.70
C THR A 98 -5.91 4.03 12.02
N SER A 99 -6.14 2.72 11.97
CA SER A 99 -6.24 1.91 13.19
C SER A 99 -4.85 1.58 13.74
N ASP A 100 -4.77 1.42 15.06
CA ASP A 100 -3.55 0.95 15.75
C ASP A 100 -3.01 -0.37 15.15
N TYR A 101 -3.91 -1.18 14.57
CA TYR A 101 -3.54 -2.41 13.88
C TYR A 101 -2.75 -2.12 12.59
N ALA A 102 -3.24 -1.22 11.74
CA ALA A 102 -2.49 -0.82 10.55
C ALA A 102 -1.13 -0.25 10.95
N ASP A 103 -1.07 0.58 11.99
CA ASP A 103 0.19 1.08 12.55
C ASP A 103 1.10 -0.05 13.02
N SER A 104 0.58 -1.12 13.62
CA SER A 104 1.38 -2.28 14.02
C SER A 104 2.01 -3.01 12.82
N ILE A 105 1.34 -3.03 11.66
CA ILE A 105 1.93 -3.52 10.41
C ILE A 105 3.12 -2.63 10.06
N PHE A 106 2.97 -1.30 10.08
CA PHE A 106 4.08 -0.37 9.82
C PHE A 106 5.29 -0.60 10.74
N HIS A 107 5.06 -0.85 12.03
CA HIS A 107 6.13 -1.03 13.01
C HIS A 107 6.76 -2.43 12.98
N SER A 108 5.98 -3.47 12.68
CA SER A 108 6.45 -4.87 12.70
C SER A 108 7.39 -5.19 11.53
N SER A 109 7.10 -4.70 10.31
CA SER A 109 7.99 -4.86 9.15
C SER A 109 9.20 -3.92 9.16
N THR A 110 9.28 -2.98 10.10
CA THR A 110 10.43 -2.07 10.30
C THR A 110 11.43 -2.61 11.33
N LYS A 111 11.28 -3.85 11.83
CA LYS A 111 12.26 -4.47 12.75
C LYS A 111 13.53 -4.98 12.03
N ILE A 112 14.07 -4.20 11.12
CA ILE A 112 15.46 -4.27 10.65
C ILE A 112 16.01 -2.83 10.68
N ARG A 113 16.80 -2.53 11.71
CA ARG A 113 17.56 -1.28 11.96
C ARG A 113 16.79 -0.05 12.47
N GLY A 114 16.59 0.00 13.79
CA GLY A 114 17.04 1.11 14.66
C GLY A 114 16.66 2.56 14.34
N TRP A 115 15.60 2.83 13.58
CA TRP A 115 15.10 4.19 13.30
C TRP A 115 13.58 4.24 13.46
N ASN A 116 13.10 5.14 14.32
CA ASN A 116 11.68 5.44 14.46
C ASN A 116 11.28 6.43 13.34
N PHE A 117 10.48 5.98 12.38
CA PHE A 117 9.83 6.88 11.41
C PHE A 117 8.42 7.24 11.89
N ALA A 118 8.04 8.51 11.75
CA ALA A 118 6.69 8.98 12.04
C ALA A 118 5.70 8.49 10.97
N PRO A 119 4.48 8.05 11.34
CA PRO A 119 3.46 7.59 10.39
C PRO A 119 2.81 8.81 9.75
N SER A 120 3.40 9.31 8.67
CA SER A 120 2.85 10.48 7.97
C SER A 120 2.70 10.27 6.48
N THR A 121 2.56 9.03 5.99
CA THR A 121 2.25 8.76 4.58
C THR A 121 0.83 9.25 4.29
N PRO A 122 0.63 10.36 3.55
CA PRO A 122 -0.69 10.87 3.28
C PRO A 122 -1.39 9.96 2.25
N VAL A 123 -2.32 9.12 2.71
CA VAL A 123 -3.28 8.46 1.83
C VAL A 123 -4.42 9.44 1.56
N ILE A 124 -4.58 9.85 0.31
CA ILE A 124 -5.67 10.73 -0.10
C ILE A 124 -6.85 9.85 -0.49
N LEU A 125 -7.86 9.78 0.37
CA LEU A 125 -9.13 9.13 0.09
C LEU A 125 -10.05 10.10 -0.65
N LYS A 126 -10.21 9.92 -1.96
CA LYS A 126 -11.17 10.71 -2.75
C LYS A 126 -12.49 9.97 -2.85
#